data_AF-A0A1Y4CLJ6-F1
#
_entry.id   AF-A0A1Y4CLJ6-F1
#
_cell.length_a   1.000
_cell.length_b   1.000
_cell.length_c   1.000
_cell.angle_alpha   90.00
_cell.angle_beta   90.00
_cell.angle_gamma   90.00
#
_symmetry.space_group_name_H-M   'P 1'
#
loop_
_entity.id
_entity.type
_entity.pdbx_description
1 polymer ?
#
loop_
_entity_poly.entity_id
_entity_poly.type
_entity_poly.pdbx_seq_one_letter_code
_entity_poly.pdbx_strand_id
1 'polypeptide(L)'
;MRPDLRAYLLGDDGHRVFGPGPVDLLERVGELGSLRAAAMEMGMAYTKATRLVRDAERAFGFSLTERTVGGTGGGGSRLTPEALDLIERYRAFERTSRWALGAAYATCFSGFCDVPRMGCVVMASGEGERFGGAPGEKLVAPLAGVPVLERTLSALPADLLDVVVVTRWDAVEELCGRLGVRCVRAAGPLKSDTVRSGLEALGERAACLFVTGDQPLLGEKSVRSLVAAVAHEPTAIARLSWRGRPGNPVLWPSDTLGALSHLEGDVGGRSLLSGHAELTERVRSVEAADEWELADVDTRDDLARLEGALLERA
;
A
#
# COMPACT_ATOMS: atom_id res chain seq x y z
N MET A 1 5.79 -17.65 3.50
CA MET A 1 6.91 -17.06 4.29
C MET A 1 6.60 -15.61 4.62
N ARG A 2 7.20 -15.00 5.66
CA ARG A 2 7.03 -13.58 6.01
C ARG A 2 8.35 -12.97 6.50
N PRO A 3 8.65 -11.69 6.20
CA PRO A 3 9.86 -11.05 6.70
C PRO A 3 9.69 -10.65 8.17
N ASP A 4 10.76 -10.77 8.96
CA ASP A 4 10.85 -10.25 10.33
C ASP A 4 12.20 -9.54 10.51
N LEU A 5 12.16 -8.26 10.88
CA LEU A 5 13.33 -7.45 11.16
C LEU A 5 13.09 -6.66 12.45
N ARG A 6 14.03 -6.74 13.38
CA ARG A 6 14.03 -5.98 14.63
C ARG A 6 15.13 -4.94 14.58
N ALA A 7 14.76 -3.67 14.57
CA ALA A 7 15.71 -2.57 14.54
C ALA A 7 16.22 -2.26 15.96
N TYR A 8 17.52 -2.02 16.07
CA TYR A 8 18.16 -1.62 17.32
C TYR A 8 19.00 -0.37 17.07
N LEU A 9 18.96 0.57 18.00
CA LEU A 9 19.91 1.68 18.06
C LEU A 9 21.13 1.20 18.83
N LEU A 10 22.31 1.44 18.27
CA LEU A 10 23.59 1.08 18.87
C LEU A 10 24.22 2.31 19.50
N GLY A 11 24.90 2.12 20.64
CA GLY A 11 25.80 3.11 21.20
C GLY A 11 27.10 3.18 20.39
N ASP A 12 27.96 4.15 20.73
CA ASP A 12 29.27 4.33 20.09
C ASP A 12 30.19 3.10 20.26
N ASP A 13 29.93 2.28 21.27
CA ASP A 13 30.60 1.00 21.54
C ASP A 13 30.06 -0.18 20.71
N GLY A 14 29.05 0.06 19.87
CA GLY A 14 28.40 -0.95 19.04
C GLY A 14 27.42 -1.85 19.78
N HIS A 15 27.19 -1.64 21.08
CA HIS A 15 26.22 -2.41 21.85
C HIS A 15 24.80 -1.88 21.64
N ARG A 16 23.80 -2.76 21.75
CA ARG A 16 22.38 -2.41 21.61
C ARG A 16 21.92 -1.60 22.82
N VAL A 17 21.62 -0.33 22.61
CA VAL A 17 21.21 0.59 23.69
C VAL A 17 19.70 0.79 23.69
N PHE A 18 19.06 0.76 22.53
CA PHE A 18 17.62 0.97 22.39
C PHE A 18 17.02 0.08 21.29
N GLY A 19 15.74 -0.28 21.42
CA GLY A 19 15.09 -1.25 20.54
C GLY A 19 13.75 -1.71 21.10
N PRO A 20 13.21 -2.86 20.64
CA PRO A 20 11.89 -3.34 21.07
C PRO A 20 11.77 -3.52 22.58
N GLY A 21 12.80 -4.05 23.24
CA GLY A 21 12.78 -4.25 24.69
C GLY A 21 12.70 -2.95 25.50
N PRO A 22 13.65 -2.01 25.33
CA PRO A 22 13.61 -0.72 26.03
C PRO A 22 12.37 0.12 25.74
N VAL A 23 11.88 0.19 24.49
CA VAL A 23 10.68 0.97 24.17
C VAL A 23 9.43 0.39 24.84
N ASP A 24 9.24 -0.93 24.75
CA ASP A 24 8.09 -1.63 25.35
C ASP A 24 8.09 -1.51 26.89
N LEU A 25 9.28 -1.42 27.49
CA LEU A 25 9.45 -1.20 28.93
C LEU A 25 9.06 0.21 29.33
N LEU A 26 9.50 1.23 28.59
CA LEU A 26 9.20 2.62 28.90
C LEU A 26 7.71 2.93 28.70
N GLU A 27 7.08 2.43 27.64
CA GLU A 27 5.63 2.60 27.43
C GLU A 27 4.83 2.06 28.63
N ARG A 28 5.17 0.86 29.12
CA ARG A 28 4.57 0.29 30.35
C ARG A 28 4.87 1.09 31.60
N VAL A 29 6.06 1.71 31.69
CA VAL A 29 6.34 2.67 32.77
C VAL A 29 5.39 3.86 32.70
N GLY A 30 5.12 4.38 31.50
CA GLY A 30 4.15 5.45 31.27
C GLY A 30 2.73 5.05 31.71
N GLU A 31 2.31 3.83 31.41
CA GLU A 31 0.98 3.30 31.75
C GLU A 31 0.83 2.97 33.25
N LEU A 32 1.82 2.30 33.84
CA LEU A 32 1.74 1.77 35.21
C LEU A 32 2.32 2.72 36.26
N GLY A 33 3.07 3.74 35.86
CA GLY A 33 3.77 4.67 36.76
C GLY A 33 4.87 4.02 37.60
N SER A 34 5.39 2.84 37.20
CA SER A 34 6.38 2.09 37.96
C SER A 34 7.25 1.19 37.09
N LEU A 35 8.57 1.37 37.16
CA LEU A 35 9.54 0.48 36.50
C LEU A 35 9.46 -0.96 37.00
N ARG A 36 9.15 -1.15 38.29
CA ARG A 36 9.00 -2.50 38.86
C ARG A 36 7.75 -3.20 38.33
N ALA A 37 6.63 -2.48 38.24
CA ALA A 37 5.39 -3.03 37.69
C ALA A 37 5.56 -3.38 36.21
N ALA A 38 6.16 -2.49 35.42
CA ALA A 38 6.47 -2.73 34.01
C ALA A 38 7.39 -3.95 33.82
N ALA A 39 8.46 -4.07 34.61
CA ALA A 39 9.34 -5.23 34.56
C ALA A 39 8.60 -6.55 34.87
N MET A 40 7.73 -6.53 35.89
CA MET A 40 6.93 -7.70 36.28
C MET A 40 5.95 -8.12 35.19
N GLU A 41 5.26 -7.16 34.58
CA GLU A 41 4.33 -7.41 33.48
C GLU A 41 5.04 -7.99 32.24
N MET A 42 6.24 -7.50 31.94
CA MET A 42 7.07 -8.04 30.87
C MET A 42 7.76 -9.38 31.22
N GLY A 43 7.49 -9.95 32.41
CA GLY A 43 8.12 -11.19 32.86
C GLY A 43 9.65 -11.10 33.01
N MET A 44 10.19 -9.90 33.28
CA MET A 44 11.62 -9.68 33.43
C MET A 44 12.03 -9.27 34.84
N ALA A 45 13.26 -9.62 35.23
CA ALA A 45 13.82 -9.19 36.51
C ALA A 45 13.94 -7.66 36.58
N TYR A 46 13.58 -7.07 37.72
CA TYR A 46 13.70 -5.63 37.94
C TYR A 46 15.12 -5.10 37.69
N THR A 47 16.15 -5.86 38.09
CA THR A 47 17.56 -5.52 37.84
C THR A 47 17.89 -5.42 36.36
N LYS A 48 17.28 -6.26 35.52
CA LYS A 48 17.42 -6.19 34.05
C LYS A 48 16.76 -4.93 33.51
N ALA A 49 15.55 -4.60 33.98
CA ALA A 49 14.85 -3.38 33.58
C ALA A 49 15.64 -2.11 33.94
N THR A 50 16.14 -2.01 35.18
CA THR A 50 17.00 -0.89 35.60
C THR A 50 18.27 -0.78 34.76
N ARG A 51 18.89 -1.91 34.39
CA ARG A 51 20.07 -1.91 33.52
C ARG A 51 19.73 -1.39 32.11
N LEU A 52 18.65 -1.86 31.49
CA LEU A 52 18.21 -1.39 30.17
C LEU A 52 17.99 0.13 30.15
N VAL A 53 17.32 0.66 31.17
CA VAL A 53 17.10 2.12 31.31
C VAL A 53 18.43 2.85 31.46
N ARG A 54 19.32 2.40 32.36
CA ARG A 54 20.62 3.05 32.57
C ARG A 54 21.55 3.02 31.35
N ASP A 55 21.55 1.91 30.61
CA ASP A 55 22.36 1.77 29.41
C ASP A 55 21.86 2.72 28.31
N ALA A 56 20.53 2.84 28.16
CA ALA A 56 19.92 3.81 27.26
C ALA A 56 20.18 5.27 27.71
N GLU A 57 19.98 5.61 29.00
CA GLU A 57 20.26 6.95 29.55
C GLU A 57 21.71 7.38 29.31
N ARG A 58 22.66 6.45 29.50
CA ARG A 58 24.08 6.71 29.24
C ARG A 58 24.34 7.01 27.76
N ALA A 59 23.72 6.24 26.87
CA ALA A 59 23.92 6.39 25.43
C ALA A 59 23.28 7.67 24.87
N PHE A 60 22.11 8.04 25.38
CA PHE A 60 21.40 9.24 24.92
C PHE A 60 21.80 10.53 25.66
N GLY A 61 22.44 10.41 26.83
CA GLY A 61 22.90 11.56 27.61
C GLY A 61 21.81 12.29 28.40
N PHE A 62 20.63 11.69 28.56
CA PHE A 62 19.53 12.24 29.35
C PHE A 62 18.80 11.16 30.15
N SER A 63 18.13 11.58 31.23
CA SER A 63 17.32 10.69 32.07
C SER A 63 16.05 10.28 31.34
N LEU A 64 15.70 9.00 31.38
CA LEU A 64 14.47 8.46 30.79
C LEU A 64 13.32 8.41 31.80
N THR A 65 13.64 8.43 33.09
CA THR A 65 12.65 8.37 34.16
C THR A 65 12.92 9.40 35.24
N GLU A 66 11.86 10.05 35.71
CA GLU A 66 11.85 10.83 36.94
C GLU A 66 11.48 9.93 38.11
N ARG A 67 12.24 10.04 39.21
CA ARG A 67 11.90 9.37 40.47
C ARG A 67 10.97 10.26 41.27
N THR A 68 9.76 9.78 41.54
CA THR A 68 8.93 10.39 42.58
C THR A 68 9.44 9.90 43.94
N VAL A 69 9.99 10.80 44.76
CA VAL A 69 10.36 10.47 46.14
C VAL A 69 9.08 10.15 46.91
N GLY A 70 8.91 8.92 47.38
CA GLY A 70 7.74 8.50 48.14
C GLY A 70 8.07 7.34 49.08
N GLY A 71 7.72 7.50 50.36
CA GLY A 71 8.04 6.63 51.50
C GLY A 71 7.49 5.20 51.43
N THR A 72 6.87 4.71 52.51
CA THR A 72 6.58 3.28 52.80
C THR A 72 5.82 2.48 51.73
N GLY A 73 5.30 3.11 50.66
CA GLY A 73 4.65 2.45 49.51
C GLY A 73 5.51 2.29 48.25
N GLY A 74 6.75 2.80 48.22
CA GLY A 74 7.67 2.72 47.07
C GLY A 74 7.50 3.87 46.07
N GLY A 75 8.62 4.48 45.67
CA GLY A 75 8.65 5.59 44.74
C GLY A 75 8.15 5.22 43.34
N GLY A 76 7.43 6.13 42.70
CA GLY A 76 6.96 5.99 41.32
C GLY A 76 8.06 6.24 40.29
N SER A 77 7.84 5.79 39.06
CA SER A 77 8.66 6.12 37.90
C SER A 77 7.76 6.78 36.87
N ARG A 78 8.03 8.04 36.54
CA ARG A 78 7.36 8.74 35.42
C ARG A 78 8.35 8.94 34.29
N LEU A 79 7.87 8.90 33.05
CA LEU A 79 8.70 9.21 31.89
C LEU A 79 9.03 10.70 31.85
N THR A 80 10.24 11.03 31.45
CA THR A 80 10.63 12.42 31.12
C THR A 80 10.03 12.83 29.77
N PRO A 81 9.93 14.15 29.48
CA PRO A 81 9.56 14.62 28.15
C PRO A 81 10.46 14.05 27.03
N GLU A 82 11.76 13.94 27.28
CA GLU A 82 12.74 13.39 26.35
C GLU A 82 12.52 11.89 26.10
N ALA A 83 12.11 11.13 27.12
CA ALA A 83 11.75 9.72 26.93
C ALA A 83 10.51 9.55 26.04
N LEU A 84 9.50 10.42 26.21
CA LEU A 84 8.30 10.40 25.37
C LEU A 84 8.62 10.69 23.90
N ASP A 85 9.41 11.74 23.63
CA ASP A 85 9.88 12.07 22.28
C ASP A 85 10.73 10.93 21.68
N LEU A 86 11.61 10.30 22.47
CA LEU A 86 12.39 9.14 22.03
C LEU A 86 11.51 7.94 21.63
N ILE A 87 10.49 7.62 22.43
CA ILE A 87 9.53 6.54 22.13
C ILE A 87 8.81 6.85 20.82
N GLU A 88 8.31 8.07 20.66
CA GLU A 88 7.58 8.49 19.45
C GLU A 88 8.47 8.35 18.20
N ARG A 89 9.70 8.88 18.25
CA ARG A 89 10.67 8.77 17.15
C ARG A 89 11.01 7.33 16.83
N TYR A 90 11.26 6.50 17.85
CA TYR A 90 11.56 5.08 17.64
C TYR A 90 10.38 4.35 16.99
N ARG A 91 9.14 4.59 17.43
CA ARG A 91 7.95 4.00 16.82
C ARG A 91 7.74 4.48 15.39
N ALA A 92 8.01 5.74 15.08
CA ALA A 92 7.98 6.25 13.71
C ALA A 92 9.03 5.58 12.81
N PHE A 93 10.26 5.42 13.32
CA PHE A 93 11.33 4.70 12.64
C PHE A 93 10.99 3.22 12.42
N GLU A 94 10.41 2.55 13.41
CA GLU A 94 9.98 1.15 13.33
C GLU A 94 8.89 0.96 12.25
N ARG A 95 7.88 1.84 12.23
CA ARG A 95 6.83 1.81 11.18
C ARG A 95 7.42 1.95 9.78
N THR A 96 8.29 2.94 9.59
CA THR A 96 8.94 3.19 8.29
C THR A 96 9.81 2.01 7.86
N SER A 97 10.60 1.47 8.78
CA SER A 97 11.47 0.32 8.51
C SER A 97 10.67 -0.94 8.16
N ARG A 98 9.56 -1.19 8.86
CA ARG A 98 8.67 -2.32 8.60
C ARG A 98 7.96 -2.18 7.25
N TRP A 99 7.59 -0.97 6.85
CA TRP A 99 7.05 -0.71 5.52
C TRP A 99 8.08 -1.02 4.44
N ALA A 100 9.30 -0.50 4.57
CA ALA A 100 10.38 -0.75 3.61
C ALA A 100 10.74 -2.24 3.51
N LEU A 101 10.77 -2.94 4.65
CA LEU A 101 11.01 -4.38 4.70
C LEU A 101 9.92 -5.16 3.94
N GLY A 102 8.65 -4.85 4.17
CA GLY A 102 7.53 -5.49 3.48
C GLY A 102 7.59 -5.26 1.97
N ALA A 103 7.85 -4.02 1.55
CA ALA A 103 8.00 -3.64 0.15
C ALA A 103 9.17 -4.38 -0.53
N ALA A 104 10.34 -4.40 0.12
CA ALA A 104 11.51 -5.11 -0.38
C ALA A 104 11.27 -6.62 -0.45
N TYR A 105 10.62 -7.20 0.56
CA TYR A 105 10.26 -8.62 0.57
C TYR A 105 9.32 -8.97 -0.59
N ALA A 106 8.24 -8.19 -0.77
CA ALA A 106 7.30 -8.40 -1.86
C ALA A 106 8.01 -8.29 -3.22
N THR A 107 8.94 -7.36 -3.37
CA THR A 107 9.70 -7.19 -4.62
C THR A 107 10.68 -8.33 -4.87
N CYS A 108 11.51 -8.69 -3.89
CA CYS A 108 12.57 -9.66 -4.08
C CYS A 108 12.08 -11.12 -4.12
N PHE A 109 10.94 -11.41 -3.50
CA PHE A 109 10.42 -12.77 -3.37
C PHE A 109 9.09 -13.00 -4.12
N SER A 110 8.61 -12.03 -4.90
CA SER A 110 7.43 -12.20 -5.77
C SER A 110 7.57 -13.45 -6.65
N GLY A 111 6.64 -14.40 -6.54
CA GLY A 111 6.65 -15.63 -7.34
C GLY A 111 7.73 -16.65 -6.96
N PHE A 112 8.46 -16.44 -5.85
CA PHE A 112 9.46 -17.39 -5.35
C PHE A 112 8.86 -18.31 -4.29
N CYS A 113 8.92 -19.63 -4.51
CA CYS A 113 8.27 -20.66 -3.68
C CYS A 113 6.76 -20.34 -3.50
N ASP A 114 6.26 -20.37 -2.26
CA ASP A 114 4.85 -20.12 -1.92
C ASP A 114 4.54 -18.61 -1.72
N VAL A 115 5.32 -17.70 -2.32
CA VAL A 115 5.02 -16.27 -2.27
C VAL A 115 4.19 -15.90 -3.50
N PRO A 116 2.85 -15.81 -3.40
CA PRO A 116 2.00 -15.53 -4.53
C PRO A 116 2.30 -14.14 -5.11
N ARG A 117 2.29 -14.06 -6.45
CA ARG A 117 2.30 -12.77 -7.15
C ARG A 117 0.99 -12.02 -6.89
N MET A 118 1.04 -10.70 -7.02
CA MET A 118 -0.18 -9.90 -7.06
C MET A 118 -0.72 -9.88 -8.48
N GLY A 119 -2.04 -9.88 -8.62
CA GLY A 119 -2.71 -9.72 -9.90
C GLY A 119 -2.95 -8.26 -10.22
N CYS A 120 -3.15 -7.94 -11.49
CA CYS A 120 -3.66 -6.66 -11.95
C CYS A 120 -4.68 -6.87 -13.07
N VAL A 121 -5.90 -6.37 -12.83
CA VAL A 121 -6.96 -6.30 -13.83
C VAL A 121 -7.00 -4.88 -14.39
N VAL A 122 -6.65 -4.76 -15.67
CA VAL A 122 -6.83 -3.52 -16.41
C VAL A 122 -8.21 -3.53 -17.06
N MET A 123 -9.08 -2.66 -16.58
CA MET A 123 -10.48 -2.55 -17.02
C MET A 123 -10.53 -1.73 -18.32
N ALA A 124 -10.77 -2.40 -19.44
CA ALA A 124 -10.73 -1.85 -20.79
C ALA A 124 -12.02 -2.14 -21.59
N SER A 125 -13.15 -2.33 -20.90
CA SER A 125 -14.46 -2.69 -21.46
C SER A 125 -15.44 -1.51 -21.62
N GLY A 126 -15.06 -0.31 -21.17
CA GLY A 126 -15.92 0.88 -21.22
C GLY A 126 -16.22 1.34 -22.65
N GLU A 127 -17.42 1.88 -22.87
CA GLU A 127 -17.91 2.24 -24.22
C GLU A 127 -17.31 3.54 -24.74
N GLY A 128 -16.94 4.46 -23.83
CA GLY A 128 -16.31 5.72 -24.22
C GLY A 128 -17.23 6.64 -25.02
N GLU A 129 -18.54 6.59 -24.77
CA GLU A 129 -19.56 7.35 -25.53
C GLU A 129 -19.20 8.85 -25.68
N ARG A 130 -18.66 9.45 -24.61
CA ARG A 130 -18.24 10.86 -24.56
C ARG A 130 -17.01 11.18 -25.40
N PHE A 131 -16.19 10.18 -25.74
CA PHE A 131 -15.00 10.36 -26.57
C PHE A 131 -15.36 10.54 -28.05
N GLY A 132 -16.45 9.91 -28.47
CA GLY A 132 -16.89 9.87 -29.87
C GLY A 132 -16.00 8.98 -30.74
N GLY A 133 -16.63 8.18 -31.59
CA GLY A 133 -15.96 7.16 -32.40
C GLY A 133 -16.50 5.77 -32.13
N ALA A 134 -15.77 4.74 -32.57
CA ALA A 134 -16.14 3.35 -32.29
C ALA A 134 -15.84 3.00 -30.82
N PRO A 135 -16.60 2.08 -30.18
CA PRO A 135 -16.29 1.60 -28.84
C PRO A 135 -14.87 1.06 -28.74
N GLY A 136 -14.13 1.46 -27.70
CA GLY A 136 -12.72 1.10 -27.50
C GLY A 136 -11.71 1.98 -28.26
N GLU A 137 -12.15 2.85 -29.18
CA GLU A 137 -11.26 3.73 -29.95
C GLU A 137 -10.40 4.62 -29.03
N LYS A 138 -10.96 5.10 -27.92
CA LYS A 138 -10.23 5.94 -26.96
C LYS A 138 -8.99 5.27 -26.36
N LEU A 139 -9.00 3.95 -26.22
CA LEU A 139 -7.91 3.18 -25.60
C LEU A 139 -6.75 2.95 -26.57
N VAL A 140 -7.05 2.90 -27.86
CA VAL A 140 -6.05 2.72 -28.93
C VAL A 140 -5.65 4.06 -29.58
N ALA A 141 -6.35 5.14 -29.26
CA ALA A 141 -6.05 6.49 -29.71
C ALA A 141 -4.62 6.88 -29.28
N PRO A 142 -3.84 7.53 -30.16
CA PRO A 142 -2.50 7.97 -29.83
C PRO A 142 -2.54 9.16 -28.85
N LEU A 143 -1.73 9.08 -27.80
CA LEU A 143 -1.34 10.18 -26.93
C LEU A 143 0.18 10.36 -27.05
N ALA A 144 0.62 11.47 -27.65
CA ALA A 144 1.99 11.71 -28.08
C ALA A 144 2.57 10.49 -28.82
N GLY A 145 1.84 9.99 -29.81
CA GLY A 145 2.24 8.87 -30.68
C GLY A 145 2.12 7.46 -30.08
N VAL A 146 1.79 7.31 -28.80
CA VAL A 146 1.65 6.01 -28.13
C VAL A 146 0.19 5.80 -27.72
N PRO A 147 -0.42 4.63 -27.98
CA PRO A 147 -1.78 4.34 -27.54
C PRO A 147 -2.02 4.62 -26.05
N VAL A 148 -3.18 5.19 -25.71
CA VAL A 148 -3.57 5.48 -24.32
C VAL A 148 -3.40 4.26 -23.41
N LEU A 149 -3.90 3.10 -23.83
CA LEU A 149 -3.79 1.86 -23.05
C LEU A 149 -2.35 1.40 -22.90
N GLU A 150 -1.51 1.54 -23.94
CA GLU A 150 -0.10 1.17 -23.88
C GLU A 150 0.65 2.00 -22.83
N ARG A 151 0.34 3.30 -22.73
CA ARG A 151 0.89 4.16 -21.67
C ARG A 151 0.44 3.71 -20.28
N THR A 152 -0.84 3.42 -20.08
CA THR A 152 -1.35 2.88 -18.81
C THR A 152 -0.62 1.58 -18.43
N LEU A 153 -0.44 0.67 -19.39
CA LEU A 153 0.26 -0.60 -19.20
C LEU A 153 1.73 -0.41 -18.83
N SER A 154 2.41 0.59 -19.39
CA SER A 154 3.81 0.89 -19.10
C SER A 154 4.09 1.26 -17.63
N ALA A 155 3.05 1.72 -16.90
CA ALA A 155 3.14 2.03 -15.48
C ALA A 155 3.04 0.79 -14.57
N LEU A 156 2.76 -0.40 -15.13
CA LEU A 156 2.51 -1.61 -14.36
C LEU A 156 3.79 -2.45 -14.23
N PRO A 157 4.37 -2.57 -13.02
CA PRO A 157 5.63 -3.28 -12.81
C PRO A 157 5.49 -4.79 -13.03
N ALA A 158 5.99 -5.30 -14.15
CA ALA A 158 5.90 -6.71 -14.55
C ALA A 158 6.68 -7.68 -13.65
N ASP A 159 7.58 -7.18 -12.80
CA ASP A 159 8.25 -7.93 -11.73
C ASP A 159 7.33 -8.20 -10.52
N LEU A 160 6.30 -7.37 -10.33
CA LEU A 160 5.39 -7.45 -9.18
C LEU A 160 4.00 -7.97 -9.55
N LEU A 161 3.53 -7.64 -10.75
CA LEU A 161 2.13 -7.85 -11.15
C LEU A 161 2.02 -8.89 -12.28
N ASP A 162 1.13 -9.85 -12.11
CA ASP A 162 0.56 -10.58 -13.23
C ASP A 162 -0.58 -9.73 -13.82
N VAL A 163 -0.36 -9.17 -15.00
CA VAL A 163 -1.31 -8.25 -15.64
C VAL A 163 -2.24 -9.01 -16.59
N VAL A 164 -3.54 -8.74 -16.49
CA VAL A 164 -4.54 -9.12 -17.48
C VAL A 164 -5.35 -7.88 -17.90
N VAL A 165 -5.45 -7.67 -19.21
CA VAL A 165 -6.39 -6.70 -19.78
C VAL A 165 -7.72 -7.38 -20.02
N VAL A 166 -8.81 -6.77 -19.58
CA VAL A 166 -10.16 -7.26 -19.82
C VAL A 166 -10.88 -6.27 -20.70
N THR A 167 -11.34 -6.72 -21.86
CA THR A 167 -11.99 -5.84 -22.85
C THR A 167 -13.19 -6.49 -23.52
N ARG A 168 -13.98 -5.68 -24.22
CA ARG A 168 -15.03 -6.12 -25.16
C ARG A 168 -14.69 -5.79 -26.62
N TRP A 169 -13.56 -5.13 -26.87
CA TRP A 169 -13.29 -4.46 -28.14
C TRP A 169 -12.14 -5.12 -28.89
N ASP A 170 -12.35 -5.40 -30.18
CA ASP A 170 -11.37 -6.08 -31.04
C ASP A 170 -10.07 -5.27 -31.17
N ALA A 171 -10.19 -3.95 -31.34
CA ALA A 171 -9.03 -3.06 -31.41
C ALA A 171 -8.14 -3.13 -30.16
N VAL A 172 -8.73 -3.31 -28.98
CA VAL A 172 -7.98 -3.46 -27.72
C VAL A 172 -7.29 -4.81 -27.66
N GLU A 173 -7.97 -5.90 -28.07
CA GLU A 173 -7.39 -7.23 -28.13
C GLU A 173 -6.21 -7.30 -29.12
N GLU A 174 -6.36 -6.69 -30.30
CA GLU A 174 -5.29 -6.56 -31.29
C GLU A 174 -4.08 -5.78 -30.75
N LEU A 175 -4.32 -4.67 -30.04
CA LEU A 175 -3.25 -3.91 -29.38
C LEU A 175 -2.54 -4.77 -28.33
N CYS A 176 -3.28 -5.47 -27.46
CA CYS A 176 -2.67 -6.36 -26.48
C CYS A 176 -1.85 -7.49 -27.13
N GLY A 177 -2.35 -8.06 -28.24
CA GLY A 177 -1.62 -9.06 -29.02
C GLY A 177 -0.28 -8.54 -29.55
N ARG A 178 -0.27 -7.33 -30.09
CA ARG A 178 0.97 -6.65 -30.52
C ARG A 178 1.96 -6.40 -29.37
N LEU A 179 1.45 -6.05 -28.19
CA LEU A 179 2.26 -5.77 -27.00
C LEU A 179 2.69 -7.04 -26.25
N GLY A 180 2.16 -8.20 -26.61
CA GLY A 180 2.39 -9.45 -25.88
C GLY A 180 1.79 -9.46 -24.47
N VAL A 181 0.76 -8.64 -24.22
CA VAL A 181 0.08 -8.55 -22.93
C VAL A 181 -1.12 -9.48 -22.92
N ARG A 182 -1.28 -10.24 -21.82
CA ARG A 182 -2.42 -11.15 -21.65
C ARG A 182 -3.73 -10.36 -21.68
N CYS A 183 -4.64 -10.77 -22.56
CA CYS A 183 -5.93 -10.14 -22.75
C CYS A 183 -7.04 -11.19 -22.73
N VAL A 184 -8.20 -10.85 -22.15
CA VAL A 184 -9.40 -11.71 -22.14
C VAL A 184 -10.65 -10.89 -22.47
N ARG A 185 -11.63 -11.56 -23.08
CA ARG A 185 -12.94 -10.96 -23.32
C ARG A 185 -13.78 -10.98 -22.04
N ALA A 186 -14.42 -9.86 -21.73
CA ALA A 186 -15.41 -9.80 -20.67
C ALA A 186 -16.61 -10.71 -21.01
N ALA A 187 -17.10 -11.45 -20.02
CA ALA A 187 -18.24 -12.36 -20.20
C ALA A 187 -19.57 -11.62 -20.50
N GLY A 188 -19.63 -10.32 -20.20
CA GLY A 188 -20.82 -9.50 -20.37
C GLY A 188 -20.49 -8.00 -20.38
N PRO A 189 -21.52 -7.15 -20.54
CA PRO A 189 -21.35 -5.72 -20.71
C PRO A 189 -21.06 -4.96 -19.42
N LEU A 190 -21.31 -5.58 -18.25
CA LEU A 190 -21.30 -4.87 -16.98
C LEU A 190 -19.88 -4.73 -16.42
N LYS A 191 -19.68 -3.70 -15.59
CA LYS A 191 -18.43 -3.52 -14.85
C LYS A 191 -18.08 -4.73 -13.98
N SER A 192 -19.08 -5.38 -13.38
CA SER A 192 -18.89 -6.62 -12.60
C SER A 192 -18.42 -7.80 -13.45
N ASP A 193 -18.88 -7.91 -14.70
CA ASP A 193 -18.41 -8.96 -15.62
C ASP A 193 -16.93 -8.78 -15.95
N THR A 194 -16.49 -7.52 -16.11
CA THR A 194 -15.07 -7.20 -16.33
C THR A 194 -14.21 -7.59 -15.11
N VAL A 195 -14.69 -7.30 -13.90
CA VAL A 195 -14.03 -7.72 -12.65
C VAL A 195 -13.92 -9.24 -12.56
N ARG A 196 -15.03 -9.95 -12.82
CA ARG A 196 -15.10 -11.42 -12.73
C ARG A 196 -14.18 -12.09 -13.75
N SER A 197 -14.25 -11.70 -15.02
CA SER A 197 -13.40 -12.26 -16.08
C SER A 197 -11.91 -12.00 -15.80
N GLY A 198 -11.56 -10.84 -15.25
CA GLY A 198 -10.18 -10.53 -14.86
C GLY A 198 -9.69 -11.42 -13.71
N LEU A 199 -10.48 -11.54 -12.65
CA LEU A 199 -10.14 -12.39 -11.50
C LEU A 199 -10.06 -13.88 -11.88
N GLU A 200 -10.97 -14.37 -12.72
CA GLU A 200 -10.96 -15.74 -13.22
C GLU A 200 -9.70 -16.01 -14.06
N ALA A 201 -9.35 -15.08 -14.95
CA ALA A 201 -8.14 -15.22 -15.77
C ALA A 201 -6.87 -15.24 -14.91
N LEU A 202 -6.79 -14.40 -13.87
CA LEU A 202 -5.67 -14.40 -12.95
C LEU A 202 -5.62 -15.71 -12.13
N GLY A 203 -6.75 -16.17 -11.61
CA GLY A 203 -6.80 -17.24 -10.62
C GLY A 203 -6.37 -16.73 -9.24
N GLU A 204 -5.89 -17.62 -8.37
CA GLU A 204 -5.54 -17.28 -6.98
C GLU A 204 -4.37 -16.30 -6.91
N ARG A 205 -4.53 -15.17 -6.21
CA ARG A 205 -3.52 -14.11 -6.08
C ARG A 205 -3.50 -13.53 -4.67
N ALA A 206 -2.33 -13.02 -4.26
CA ALA A 206 -2.12 -12.41 -2.95
C ALA A 206 -2.99 -11.16 -2.73
N ALA A 207 -3.18 -10.41 -3.80
CA ALA A 207 -3.97 -9.19 -3.93
C ALA A 207 -4.24 -8.94 -5.42
N CYS A 208 -5.20 -8.09 -5.75
CA CYS A 208 -5.50 -7.70 -7.13
C CYS A 208 -5.64 -6.18 -7.28
N LEU A 209 -4.82 -5.58 -8.14
CA LEU A 209 -4.89 -4.17 -8.53
C LEU A 209 -5.96 -4.01 -9.61
N PHE A 210 -6.89 -3.09 -9.42
CA PHE A 210 -7.83 -2.69 -10.47
C PHE A 210 -7.42 -1.31 -10.99
N VAL A 211 -7.11 -1.25 -12.28
CA VAL A 211 -6.65 -0.06 -13.00
C VAL A 211 -7.63 0.19 -14.15
N THR A 212 -7.98 1.43 -14.45
CA THR A 212 -8.74 1.72 -15.68
C THR A 212 -7.78 1.90 -16.85
N GLY A 213 -8.11 1.33 -18.01
CA GLY A 213 -7.20 1.34 -19.18
C GLY A 213 -6.90 2.74 -19.75
N ASP A 214 -7.66 3.74 -19.34
CA ASP A 214 -7.66 5.12 -19.84
C ASP A 214 -7.01 6.14 -18.90
N GLN A 215 -6.13 5.69 -17.98
CA GLN A 215 -5.29 6.55 -17.14
C GLN A 215 -3.83 6.59 -17.64
N PRO A 216 -3.54 7.25 -18.78
CA PRO A 216 -2.25 7.13 -19.48
C PRO A 216 -1.08 7.82 -18.76
N LEU A 217 -1.35 8.65 -17.74
CA LEU A 217 -0.32 9.35 -16.98
C LEU A 217 -0.07 8.74 -15.60
N LEU A 218 -0.65 7.57 -15.31
CA LEU A 218 -0.35 6.79 -14.10
C LEU A 218 1.17 6.52 -14.00
N GLY A 219 1.76 6.72 -12.82
CA GLY A 219 3.18 6.51 -12.61
C GLY A 219 3.52 5.16 -11.97
N GLU A 220 4.55 4.48 -12.47
CA GLU A 220 5.03 3.20 -11.89
C GLU A 220 5.38 3.33 -10.40
N LYS A 221 5.94 4.48 -9.99
CA LYS A 221 6.28 4.76 -8.58
C LYS A 221 5.05 4.72 -7.66
N SER A 222 3.92 5.22 -8.12
CA SER A 222 2.65 5.20 -7.37
C SER A 222 2.07 3.79 -7.32
N VAL A 223 2.16 3.04 -8.41
CA VAL A 223 1.74 1.62 -8.45
C VAL A 223 2.59 0.77 -7.49
N ARG A 224 3.91 0.95 -7.48
CA ARG A 224 4.81 0.31 -6.52
C ARG A 224 4.48 0.69 -5.07
N SER A 225 4.09 1.95 -4.82
CA SER A 225 3.66 2.41 -3.49
C SER A 225 2.37 1.73 -3.03
N LEU A 226 1.41 1.48 -3.92
CA LEU A 226 0.20 0.71 -3.61
C LEU A 226 0.53 -0.74 -3.24
N VAL A 227 1.37 -1.40 -4.04
CA VAL A 227 1.86 -2.76 -3.76
C VAL A 227 2.57 -2.82 -2.41
N ALA A 228 3.45 -1.86 -2.13
CA ALA A 228 4.16 -1.76 -0.86
C ALA A 228 3.20 -1.56 0.34
N ALA A 229 2.13 -0.79 0.18
CA ALA A 229 1.14 -0.59 1.23
C ALA A 229 0.45 -1.90 1.63
N VAL A 230 0.02 -2.72 0.65
CA VAL A 230 -0.58 -4.03 0.93
C VAL A 230 0.45 -5.06 1.38
N ALA A 231 1.69 -4.99 0.90
CA ALA A 231 2.77 -5.83 1.43
C ALA A 231 3.07 -5.55 2.91
N HIS A 232 2.93 -4.30 3.34
CA HIS A 232 3.10 -3.87 4.73
C HIS A 232 1.90 -4.26 5.60
N GLU A 233 0.69 -4.04 5.10
CA GLU A 233 -0.57 -4.38 5.76
C GLU A 233 -1.41 -5.29 4.84
N PRO A 234 -1.24 -6.64 4.91
CA PRO A 234 -1.83 -7.59 3.96
C PRO A 234 -3.36 -7.58 3.87
N THR A 235 -4.03 -6.98 4.84
CA THR A 235 -5.49 -6.80 4.88
C THR A 235 -5.92 -5.41 4.41
N ALA A 236 -5.01 -4.48 4.12
CA ALA A 236 -5.37 -3.14 3.68
C ALA A 236 -5.94 -3.15 2.24
N ILE A 237 -6.87 -2.23 1.98
CA ILE A 237 -7.29 -1.86 0.63
C ILE A 237 -6.55 -0.57 0.27
N ALA A 238 -5.50 -0.67 -0.54
CA ALA A 238 -4.70 0.50 -0.90
C ALA A 238 -5.33 1.21 -2.11
N ARG A 239 -5.59 2.51 -1.98
CA ARG A 239 -6.25 3.32 -3.00
C ARG A 239 -5.42 4.55 -3.33
N LEU A 240 -5.21 4.81 -4.62
CA LEU A 240 -4.51 6.04 -5.03
C LEU A 240 -5.36 7.27 -4.69
N SER A 241 -4.70 8.33 -4.22
CA SER A 241 -5.31 9.63 -3.93
C SER A 241 -4.41 10.78 -4.33
N TRP A 242 -4.99 11.93 -4.58
CA TRP A 242 -4.26 13.19 -4.71
C TRP A 242 -4.91 14.26 -3.86
N ARG A 243 -4.16 14.80 -2.89
CA ARG A 243 -4.62 15.85 -1.97
C ARG A 243 -5.97 15.51 -1.32
N GLY A 244 -6.11 14.26 -0.89
CA GLY A 244 -7.34 13.74 -0.27
C GLY A 244 -8.45 13.33 -1.24
N ARG A 245 -8.32 13.61 -2.55
CA ARG A 245 -9.26 13.13 -3.58
C ARG A 245 -8.94 11.66 -3.93
N PRO A 246 -9.84 10.70 -3.68
CA PRO A 246 -9.60 9.31 -4.02
C PRO A 246 -9.80 9.04 -5.51
N GLY A 247 -9.00 8.13 -6.07
CA GLY A 247 -9.07 7.74 -7.48
C GLY A 247 -8.74 6.26 -7.69
N ASN A 248 -8.57 5.90 -8.97
CA ASN A 248 -7.94 4.65 -9.38
C ASN A 248 -6.43 4.87 -9.51
N PRO A 249 -5.62 3.81 -9.39
CA PRO A 249 -6.02 2.43 -9.16
C PRO A 249 -6.27 2.06 -7.69
N VAL A 250 -6.90 0.91 -7.48
CA VAL A 250 -7.21 0.35 -6.15
C VAL A 250 -6.72 -1.09 -6.04
N LEU A 251 -5.89 -1.39 -5.05
CA LEU A 251 -5.35 -2.71 -4.75
C LEU A 251 -6.16 -3.36 -3.63
N TRP A 252 -6.78 -4.50 -3.94
CA TRP A 252 -7.64 -5.25 -3.04
C TRP A 252 -6.94 -6.51 -2.53
N PRO A 253 -6.97 -6.79 -1.22
CA PRO A 253 -6.31 -7.96 -0.64
C PRO A 253 -7.07 -9.27 -0.94
N SER A 254 -6.35 -10.39 -0.93
CA SER A 254 -6.87 -11.74 -1.29
C SER A 254 -8.22 -12.10 -0.65
N ASP A 255 -8.41 -11.79 0.63
CA ASP A 255 -9.63 -12.11 1.38
C ASP A 255 -10.88 -11.37 0.87
N THR A 256 -10.70 -10.29 0.09
CA THR A 256 -11.80 -9.53 -0.53
C THR A 256 -12.08 -9.93 -1.97
N LEU A 257 -11.20 -10.68 -2.63
CA LEU A 257 -11.33 -11.02 -4.05
C LEU A 257 -12.56 -11.90 -4.32
N GLY A 258 -12.91 -12.77 -3.37
CA GLY A 258 -14.14 -13.55 -3.43
C GLY A 258 -15.39 -12.66 -3.43
N ALA A 259 -15.45 -11.63 -2.59
CA ALA A 259 -16.58 -10.69 -2.62
C ALA A 259 -16.64 -9.90 -3.93
N LEU A 260 -15.48 -9.50 -4.48
CA LEU A 260 -15.40 -8.80 -5.76
C LEU A 260 -15.89 -9.64 -6.95
N SER A 261 -15.62 -10.96 -6.96
CA SER A 261 -16.06 -11.84 -8.04
C SER A 261 -17.58 -12.07 -8.06
N HIS A 262 -18.24 -11.85 -6.93
CA HIS A 262 -19.70 -11.98 -6.77
C HIS A 262 -20.45 -10.65 -6.92
N LEU A 263 -19.77 -9.58 -7.34
CA LEU A 263 -20.47 -8.35 -7.69
C LEU A 263 -21.49 -8.58 -8.81
N GLU A 264 -22.64 -7.93 -8.69
CA GLU A 264 -23.73 -7.96 -9.66
C GLU A 264 -24.11 -6.54 -10.07
N GLY A 265 -24.55 -6.37 -11.32
CA GLY A 265 -24.90 -5.07 -11.88
C GLY A 265 -23.69 -4.27 -12.35
N ASP A 266 -23.92 -3.02 -12.73
CA ASP A 266 -22.89 -2.12 -13.27
C ASP A 266 -22.11 -1.40 -12.17
N VAL A 267 -21.52 -2.19 -11.26
CA VAL A 267 -20.77 -1.70 -10.11
C VAL A 267 -19.34 -2.21 -10.13
N GLY A 268 -18.43 -1.42 -9.57
CA GLY A 268 -17.05 -1.84 -9.30
C GLY A 268 -16.82 -2.02 -7.81
N GLY A 269 -15.59 -2.37 -7.41
CA GLY A 269 -15.26 -2.68 -6.01
C GLY A 269 -15.63 -1.61 -4.98
N ARG A 270 -15.79 -0.34 -5.38
CA ARG A 270 -16.30 0.72 -4.49
C ARG A 270 -17.66 0.38 -3.86
N SER A 271 -18.53 -0.38 -4.55
CA SER A 271 -19.82 -0.79 -3.99
C SER A 271 -19.68 -1.71 -2.79
N LEU A 272 -18.59 -2.48 -2.67
CA LEU A 272 -18.33 -3.29 -1.48
C LEU A 272 -18.05 -2.44 -0.25
N LEU A 273 -17.52 -1.23 -0.40
CA LEU A 273 -17.27 -0.33 0.73
C LEU A 273 -18.58 0.22 1.30
N SER A 274 -19.59 0.40 0.44
CA SER A 274 -20.91 0.86 0.87
C SER A 274 -21.59 -0.20 1.73
N GLY A 275 -21.82 0.11 3.01
CA GLY A 275 -22.50 -0.78 3.95
C GLY A 275 -21.59 -1.73 4.74
N HIS A 276 -20.26 -1.69 4.52
CA HIS A 276 -19.26 -2.50 5.23
C HIS A 276 -18.26 -1.58 5.93
N ALA A 277 -18.55 -1.21 7.18
CA ALA A 277 -17.72 -0.30 7.97
C ALA A 277 -16.31 -0.89 8.18
N GLU A 278 -16.23 -2.20 8.40
CA GLU A 278 -14.99 -2.96 8.56
C GLU A 278 -14.11 -2.93 7.31
N LEU A 279 -14.69 -2.94 6.11
CA LEU A 279 -13.91 -2.77 4.87
C LEU A 279 -13.47 -1.32 4.69
N THR A 280 -14.30 -0.36 5.08
CA THR A 280 -13.97 1.06 5.01
C THR A 280 -12.79 1.41 5.92
N GLU A 281 -12.73 0.84 7.12
CA GLU A 281 -11.62 1.00 8.06
C GLU A 281 -10.29 0.41 7.55
N ARG A 282 -10.35 -0.53 6.59
CA ARG A 282 -9.17 -1.12 5.94
C ARG A 282 -8.63 -0.29 4.79
N VAL A 283 -9.32 0.77 4.37
CA VAL A 283 -8.86 1.61 3.25
C VAL A 283 -7.64 2.44 3.68
N ARG A 284 -6.59 2.39 2.88
CA ARG A 284 -5.38 3.20 3.04
C ARG A 284 -5.20 4.05 1.78
N SER A 285 -5.16 5.37 1.95
CA SER A 285 -4.85 6.29 0.86
C SER A 285 -3.36 6.31 0.60
N VAL A 286 -2.96 6.13 -0.67
CA VAL A 286 -1.58 6.29 -1.14
C VAL A 286 -1.54 7.52 -2.02
N GLU A 287 -0.72 8.50 -1.64
CA GLU A 287 -0.61 9.75 -2.38
C GLU A 287 0.10 9.52 -3.72
N ALA A 288 -0.52 9.97 -4.81
CA ALA A 288 0.07 10.01 -6.13
C ALA A 288 1.27 10.97 -6.14
N ALA A 289 2.24 10.74 -7.01
CA ALA A 289 3.35 11.68 -7.18
C ALA A 289 2.88 12.97 -7.87
N ASP A 290 1.80 12.88 -8.63
CA ASP A 290 1.29 13.98 -9.44
C ASP A 290 -0.24 13.90 -9.64
N GLU A 291 -0.87 15.06 -9.86
CA GLU A 291 -2.33 15.17 -9.99
C GLU A 291 -2.90 14.44 -11.21
N TRP A 292 -2.10 14.34 -12.28
CA TRP A 292 -2.52 13.78 -13.56
C TRP A 292 -2.56 12.25 -13.56
N GLU A 293 -1.95 11.60 -12.56
CA GLU A 293 -2.04 10.15 -12.40
C GLU A 293 -3.48 9.66 -12.15
N LEU A 294 -4.34 10.54 -11.64
CA LEU A 294 -5.76 10.24 -11.42
C LEU A 294 -6.63 10.55 -12.64
N ALA A 295 -6.10 11.22 -13.66
CA ALA A 295 -6.89 11.69 -14.80
C ALA A 295 -7.16 10.58 -15.82
N ASP A 296 -8.40 10.53 -16.28
CA ASP A 296 -8.91 9.63 -17.30
C ASP A 296 -9.13 10.33 -18.64
N VAL A 297 -9.09 9.56 -19.73
CA VAL A 297 -9.48 10.01 -21.07
C VAL A 297 -10.96 9.69 -21.27
N ASP A 298 -11.82 10.69 -21.06
CA ASP A 298 -13.26 10.60 -21.32
C ASP A 298 -13.67 11.24 -22.64
N THR A 299 -12.98 12.30 -23.05
CA THR A 299 -13.25 13.10 -24.26
C THR A 299 -11.97 13.32 -25.08
N ARG A 300 -12.10 13.79 -26.33
CA ARG A 300 -10.94 14.21 -27.14
C ARG A 300 -10.23 15.43 -26.56
N ASP A 301 -10.96 16.29 -25.86
CA ASP A 301 -10.37 17.42 -25.13
C ASP A 301 -9.53 16.94 -23.94
N ASP A 302 -9.96 15.88 -23.24
CA ASP A 302 -9.14 15.25 -22.20
C ASP A 302 -7.85 14.67 -22.78
N LEU A 303 -7.94 14.00 -23.94
CA LEU A 303 -6.76 13.47 -24.64
C LEU A 303 -5.76 14.58 -24.98
N ALA A 304 -6.23 15.69 -25.57
CA ALA A 304 -5.38 16.83 -25.92
C ALA A 304 -4.77 17.50 -24.68
N ARG A 305 -5.55 17.64 -23.60
CA ARG A 305 -5.08 18.21 -22.33
C ARG A 305 -3.99 17.33 -21.70
N LEU A 306 -4.19 16.02 -21.70
CA LEU A 306 -3.22 15.05 -21.16
C LEU A 306 -1.97 14.97 -22.03
N GLU A 307 -2.10 15.08 -23.35
CA GLU A 307 -0.96 15.16 -24.26
C GLU A 307 -0.12 16.42 -24.00
N GLY A 308 -0.77 17.58 -23.81
CA GLY A 308 -0.08 18.82 -23.42
C GLY A 308 0.68 18.68 -22.09
N ALA A 309 0.00 18.16 -21.05
CA ALA A 309 0.61 17.92 -19.74
C ALA A 309 1.80 16.95 -19.82
N LEU A 310 1.72 15.92 -20.67
CA LEU A 310 2.81 14.98 -20.89
C LEU A 310 4.02 15.65 -21.55
N LEU A 311 3.80 16.45 -22.59
CA LEU A 311 4.86 17.10 -23.35
C LEU A 311 5.59 18.17 -22.53
N GLU A 312 4.93 18.84 -21.59
CA GLU A 312 5.55 19.79 -20.66
C GLU A 312 6.52 19.12 -19.66
N ARG A 313 6.45 17.78 -19.53
CA ARG A 313 7.25 16.98 -18.57
C ARG A 313 8.39 16.20 -19.20
N ALA A 314 8.41 16.09 -20.53
CA ALA A 314 9.40 15.37 -21.31
C ALA A 314 10.68 16.21 -21.49
#